data_AF-A0A8T0DM25-F1
#
_entry.id   AF-A0A8T0DM25-F1
#
_cell.length_a   1.000
_cell.length_b   1.000
_cell.length_c   1.000
_cell.angle_alpha   90.00
_cell.angle_beta   90.00
_cell.angle_gamma   90.00
#
_symmetry.space_group_name_H-M   'P 1'
#
loop_
_entity.id
_entity.type
_entity.pdbx_description
1 polymer ?
#
loop_
_entity_poly.entity_id
_entity_poly.type
_entity_poly.pdbx_seq_one_letter_code
_entity_poly.pdbx_strand_id
1 'polypeptide(L)'
;ELAPLLPFLACWSVLSQIFISLASDHIQTQFTDVTGKPIIHPDYFNVQRQIDASLERFAADRTGLPDFALESAGGTVIATRCTRTYTGGAALFSLFGIPLVRLSNSPRTILHPSNNAGDCWPFHGSSGQVVIRLSDPILINAVSLEHLPRVLARTGRSDSAPKDFLIKGLASEVDEEGVILGNFTYNIDGPSIQTYPIKASYLIPVFLP
;
A
#
# COMPACT_ATOMS: atom_id res chain seq x y z
N GLU A 1 27.15 -4.62 -37.28
CA GLU A 1 26.75 -3.61 -36.28
C GLU A 1 25.94 -4.30 -35.19
N LEU A 2 26.36 -4.15 -33.93
CA LEU A 2 25.78 -4.81 -32.76
C LEU A 2 24.67 -3.94 -32.14
N ALA A 3 23.68 -4.65 -31.60
CA ALA A 3 22.37 -4.22 -31.11
C ALA A 3 22.33 -3.02 -30.13
N PRO A 4 21.17 -2.34 -30.02
CA PRO A 4 21.00 -1.23 -29.09
C PRO A 4 20.84 -1.73 -27.64
N LEU A 5 21.60 -1.11 -26.74
CA LEU A 5 21.51 -1.26 -25.30
C LEU A 5 20.16 -0.71 -24.78
N LEU A 6 19.35 -1.61 -24.19
CA LEU A 6 18.23 -1.23 -23.32
C LEU A 6 18.78 -0.49 -22.08
N PRO A 7 18.22 0.65 -21.66
CA PRO A 7 18.52 1.19 -20.35
C PRO A 7 17.65 0.45 -19.33
N PHE A 8 18.17 -0.66 -18.79
CA PHE A 8 17.67 -1.16 -17.51
C PHE A 8 18.11 -0.16 -16.43
N LEU A 9 17.28 0.87 -16.19
CA LEU A 9 17.32 1.62 -14.94
C LEU A 9 16.76 0.72 -13.84
N ALA A 10 17.55 -0.27 -13.41
CA ALA A 10 17.34 -0.88 -12.11
C ALA A 10 17.47 0.25 -11.08
N CYS A 11 16.42 0.51 -10.30
CA CYS A 11 16.52 1.37 -9.15
C CYS A 11 17.42 0.66 -8.12
N TRP A 12 18.68 1.06 -8.00
CA TRP A 12 19.60 0.54 -6.97
C TRP A 12 19.22 1.14 -5.61
N SER A 13 18.02 0.83 -5.08
CA SER A 13 17.57 1.34 -3.78
C SER A 13 18.17 0.59 -2.58
N VAL A 14 19.03 -0.42 -2.79
CA VAL A 14 19.71 -1.11 -1.69
C VAL A 14 21.18 -1.40 -2.03
N LEU A 15 22.00 -0.36 -2.03
CA LEU A 15 23.44 -0.49 -1.76
C LEU A 15 23.76 -0.12 -0.30
N SER A 16 22.80 -0.29 0.61
CA SER A 16 23.02 -0.11 2.06
C SER A 16 23.28 -1.42 2.80
N GLN A 17 23.05 -2.58 2.18
CA GLN A 17 23.42 -3.85 2.78
C GLN A 17 24.83 -4.25 2.30
N ILE A 18 25.83 -3.51 2.79
CA ILE A 18 27.13 -4.15 3.01
C ILE A 18 26.83 -5.33 3.91
N PHE A 19 26.97 -6.53 3.36
CA PHE A 19 26.88 -7.80 4.06
C PHE A 19 27.75 -7.74 5.33
N ILE A 20 27.16 -7.37 6.46
CA ILE A 20 27.50 -8.02 7.71
C ILE A 20 26.81 -9.38 7.63
N SER A 21 27.39 -10.25 6.79
CA SER A 21 27.35 -11.68 7.05
C SER A 21 28.14 -11.89 8.33
N LEU A 22 27.56 -11.53 9.46
CA LEU A 22 27.73 -12.38 10.61
C LEU A 22 26.95 -13.62 10.20
N ALA A 23 27.68 -14.56 9.62
CA ALA A 23 27.24 -15.92 9.49
C ALA A 23 26.54 -16.26 10.81
N SER A 24 25.21 -16.37 10.77
CA SER A 24 24.50 -17.18 11.73
C SER A 24 24.79 -18.64 11.33
N ASP A 25 26.07 -18.98 11.34
CA ASP A 25 26.46 -20.37 11.44
C ASP A 25 25.96 -20.80 12.81
N HIS A 26 24.96 -21.66 12.74
CA HIS A 26 24.73 -22.69 13.74
C HIS A 26 23.91 -22.28 14.98
N ILE A 27 22.62 -22.05 14.77
CA ILE A 27 21.60 -22.59 15.71
C ILE A 27 20.49 -23.28 14.90
N GLN A 28 20.85 -24.28 14.10
CA GLN A 28 19.99 -25.46 14.04
C GLN A 28 20.39 -26.31 15.22
N THR A 29 19.77 -26.08 16.39
CA THR A 29 19.69 -27.11 17.42
C THR A 29 18.88 -28.26 16.84
N GLN A 30 19.53 -29.11 16.05
CA GLN A 30 19.01 -30.42 15.70
C GLN A 30 18.97 -31.18 17.02
N PHE A 31 17.79 -31.26 17.62
CA PHE A 31 17.55 -32.19 18.70
C PHE A 31 17.96 -33.57 18.19
N THR A 32 18.92 -34.19 18.83
CA THR A 32 19.29 -35.57 18.54
C THR A 32 18.47 -36.48 19.42
N ASP A 33 18.03 -37.62 18.88
CA ASP A 33 17.39 -38.63 19.72
C ASP A 33 18.42 -39.30 20.63
N VAL A 34 17.96 -40.21 21.49
CA VAL A 34 18.83 -41.00 22.39
C VAL A 34 19.86 -41.86 21.66
N THR A 35 19.77 -41.98 20.33
CA THR A 35 20.72 -42.70 19.47
C THR A 35 21.69 -41.77 18.74
N GLY A 36 21.59 -40.45 18.96
CA GLY A 36 22.43 -39.45 18.29
C GLY A 36 21.96 -39.11 16.87
N LYS A 37 20.77 -39.57 16.45
CA LYS A 37 20.24 -39.26 15.12
C LYS A 37 19.53 -37.91 15.13
N PRO A 38 19.76 -37.02 14.14
CA PRO A 38 19.03 -35.77 14.02
C PRO A 38 17.51 -36.01 13.94
N ILE A 39 16.77 -35.42 14.87
CA ILE A 39 15.30 -35.34 14.82
C ILE A 39 14.95 -34.22 13.86
N ILE A 40 14.92 -34.54 12.56
CA ILE A 40 14.31 -33.66 11.56
C ILE A 40 12.82 -33.99 11.58
N HIS A 41 12.00 -33.10 12.16
CA HIS A 41 10.56 -33.23 12.04
C HIS A 41 10.21 -33.16 10.54
N PRO A 42 9.49 -34.13 9.97
CA PRO A 42 9.21 -34.18 8.53
C PRO A 42 8.51 -32.92 8.02
N ASP A 43 7.87 -32.16 8.90
CA ASP A 43 7.22 -30.88 8.60
C ASP A 43 8.14 -29.65 8.66
N TYR A 44 9.37 -29.76 9.21
CA TYR A 44 10.26 -28.60 9.40
C TYR A 44 10.56 -27.87 8.09
N PHE A 45 10.83 -28.61 7.01
CA PHE A 45 11.12 -28.03 5.70
C PHE A 45 9.88 -27.35 5.07
N ASN A 46 8.69 -27.90 5.29
CA ASN A 46 7.45 -27.30 4.81
C ASN A 46 7.11 -26.03 5.58
N VAL A 47 7.28 -26.05 6.90
CA VAL A 47 7.10 -24.87 7.77
C VAL A 47 8.07 -23.76 7.38
N GLN A 48 9.36 -24.10 7.18
CA GLN A 48 10.36 -23.10 6.76
C GLN A 48 9.98 -22.46 5.42
N ARG A 49 9.59 -23.27 4.44
CA ARG A 49 9.14 -22.75 3.13
C ARG A 49 7.92 -21.82 3.25
N GLN A 50 6.96 -22.13 4.12
CA GLN A 50 5.79 -21.29 4.34
C GLN A 50 6.17 -19.95 5.00
N ILE A 51 7.11 -19.98 5.94
CA ILE A 51 7.65 -18.77 6.58
C ILE A 51 8.34 -17.91 5.53
N ASP A 52 9.26 -18.49 4.76
CA ASP A 52 10.02 -17.76 3.73
C ASP A 52 9.07 -17.13 2.70
N ALA A 53 8.09 -17.89 2.19
CA ALA A 53 7.09 -17.37 1.25
C ALA A 53 6.24 -16.24 1.85
N SER A 54 5.92 -16.29 3.14
CA SER A 54 5.16 -15.25 3.83
C SER A 54 6.00 -13.97 4.01
N LEU A 55 7.29 -14.12 4.32
CA LEU A 55 8.23 -13.00 4.46
C LEU A 55 8.53 -12.34 3.11
N GLU A 56 8.69 -13.14 2.06
CA GLU A 56 8.83 -12.64 0.69
C GLU A 56 7.62 -11.80 0.28
N ARG A 57 6.39 -12.29 0.54
CA ARG A 57 5.17 -11.52 0.28
C ARG A 57 5.11 -10.24 1.10
N PHE A 58 5.49 -10.29 2.37
CA PHE A 58 5.54 -9.12 3.23
C PHE A 58 6.52 -8.06 2.69
N ALA A 59 7.71 -8.49 2.24
CA ALA A 59 8.70 -7.61 1.61
C ALA A 59 8.22 -7.04 0.27
N ALA A 60 7.39 -7.77 -0.48
CA ALA A 60 6.74 -7.33 -1.70
C ALA A 60 5.45 -6.52 -1.43
N ASP A 61 5.56 -5.46 -0.62
CA ASP A 61 4.47 -4.54 -0.27
C ASP A 61 3.24 -5.23 0.35
N ARG A 62 3.43 -6.40 0.98
CA ARG A 62 2.39 -7.24 1.64
C ARG A 62 1.32 -7.81 0.70
N THR A 63 1.11 -7.21 -0.47
CA THR A 63 0.17 -7.65 -1.50
C THR A 63 0.82 -8.58 -2.52
N GLY A 64 2.13 -8.43 -2.77
CA GLY A 64 2.82 -9.08 -3.89
C GLY A 64 2.37 -8.59 -5.25
N LEU A 65 1.73 -7.41 -5.33
CA LEU A 65 1.19 -6.81 -6.55
C LEU A 65 1.86 -5.46 -6.81
N PRO A 66 2.12 -5.09 -8.08
CA PRO A 66 2.58 -3.75 -8.41
C PRO A 66 1.49 -2.71 -8.14
N ASP A 67 1.86 -1.61 -7.49
CA ASP A 67 0.97 -0.47 -7.24
C ASP A 67 1.20 0.64 -8.28
N PHE A 68 0.29 0.74 -9.25
CA PHE A 68 0.29 1.78 -10.28
C PHE A 68 -0.27 3.13 -9.79
N ALA A 69 -0.87 3.17 -8.60
CA ALA A 69 -1.30 4.40 -7.97
C ALA A 69 -0.18 5.05 -7.13
N LEU A 70 0.88 4.29 -6.80
CA LEU A 70 2.00 4.73 -5.98
C LEU A 70 2.67 5.99 -6.54
N GLU A 71 2.78 7.02 -5.71
CA GLU A 71 3.28 8.33 -6.16
C GLU A 71 4.76 8.28 -6.57
N SER A 72 5.58 7.53 -5.84
CA SER A 72 7.00 7.36 -6.18
C SER A 72 7.21 6.58 -7.49
N ALA A 73 6.21 5.85 -7.96
CA ALA A 73 6.20 5.17 -9.26
C ALA A 73 5.57 6.01 -10.39
N GLY A 74 5.06 7.22 -10.08
CA GLY A 74 4.48 8.14 -11.06
C GLY A 74 2.97 8.34 -10.96
N GLY A 75 2.29 7.64 -10.06
CA GLY A 75 0.89 7.92 -9.73
C GLY A 75 0.70 9.33 -9.15
N THR A 76 -0.48 9.93 -9.33
CA THR A 76 -0.71 11.28 -8.80
C THR A 76 -2.18 11.56 -8.52
N VAL A 77 -2.45 12.37 -7.49
CA VAL A 77 -3.78 12.91 -7.23
C VAL A 77 -4.00 14.14 -8.10
N ILE A 78 -4.94 14.05 -9.05
CA ILE A 78 -5.26 15.16 -9.97
C ILE A 78 -6.43 16.01 -9.49
N ALA A 79 -7.37 15.45 -8.71
CA ALA A 79 -8.52 16.19 -8.19
C ALA A 79 -9.12 15.55 -6.95
N THR A 80 -9.81 16.34 -6.11
CA THR A 80 -10.58 15.86 -4.95
C THR A 80 -12.10 16.01 -5.12
N ARG A 81 -12.58 16.48 -6.27
CA ARG A 81 -14.02 16.63 -6.62
C ARG A 81 -14.87 17.11 -5.43
N CYS A 82 -14.56 18.32 -4.93
CA CYS A 82 -15.20 18.99 -3.79
C CYS A 82 -14.91 18.42 -2.39
N THR A 83 -14.13 17.35 -2.26
CA THR A 83 -13.68 16.83 -0.98
C THR A 83 -12.64 17.77 -0.37
N ARG A 84 -12.93 18.23 0.85
CA ARG A 84 -12.10 19.20 1.57
C ARG A 84 -11.31 18.51 2.67
N THR A 85 -9.99 18.72 2.67
CA THR A 85 -9.09 18.25 3.73
C THR A 85 -9.53 18.80 5.08
N TYR A 86 -9.59 17.92 6.08
CA TYR A 86 -9.92 18.29 7.46
C TYR A 86 -8.66 18.67 8.23
N THR A 87 -8.63 19.90 8.75
CA THR A 87 -7.47 20.41 9.50
C THR A 87 -7.69 20.50 11.02
N GLY A 88 -8.85 20.09 11.53
CA GLY A 88 -9.21 20.33 12.94
C GLY A 88 -8.38 19.53 13.95
N GLY A 89 -7.82 18.38 13.54
CA GLY A 89 -6.90 17.56 14.35
C GLY A 89 -5.42 17.72 13.96
N ALA A 90 -5.09 18.70 13.11
CA ALA A 90 -3.76 18.91 12.58
C ALA A 90 -2.79 19.44 13.65
N ALA A 91 -1.51 19.09 13.54
CA ALA A 91 -0.47 19.62 14.41
C ALA A 91 -0.32 21.13 14.20
N LEU A 92 -0.20 21.90 15.28
CA LEU A 92 0.01 23.34 15.22
C LEU A 92 1.50 23.65 15.32
N PHE A 93 2.07 24.14 14.22
CA PHE A 93 3.43 24.66 14.22
C PHE A 93 3.43 26.08 14.75
N SER A 94 4.15 26.30 15.84
CA SER A 94 4.29 27.59 16.51
C SER A 94 5.75 28.01 16.58
N LEU A 95 6.02 29.29 16.37
CA LEU A 95 7.36 29.88 16.53
C LEU A 95 7.29 30.97 17.61
N PHE A 96 8.15 30.88 18.62
CA PHE A 96 8.13 31.79 19.80
C PHE A 96 6.76 31.89 20.50
N GLY A 97 6.02 30.78 20.57
CA GLY A 97 4.68 30.75 21.17
C GLY A 97 3.57 31.33 20.30
N ILE A 98 3.89 31.82 19.10
CA ILE A 98 2.92 32.33 18.12
C ILE A 98 2.54 31.18 17.17
N PRO A 99 1.26 30.81 17.06
CA PRO A 99 0.82 29.78 16.14
C PRO A 99 0.91 30.28 14.69
N LEU A 100 1.68 29.57 13.86
CA LEU A 100 1.92 29.95 12.46
C LEU A 100 1.04 29.15 11.49
N VAL A 101 1.07 27.82 11.56
CA VAL A 101 0.38 26.98 10.56
C VAL A 101 -0.08 25.66 11.17
N ARG A 102 -1.25 25.18 10.69
CA ARG A 102 -1.73 23.82 10.96
C ARG A 102 -1.22 22.87 9.88
N LEU A 103 -0.48 21.85 10.29
CA LEU A 103 0.09 20.83 9.41
C LEU A 103 -0.89 19.66 9.28
N SER A 104 -1.66 19.62 8.20
CA SER A 104 -2.52 18.50 7.83
C SER A 104 -1.99 17.80 6.60
N ASN A 105 -2.14 16.48 6.54
CA ASN A 105 -1.77 15.71 5.36
C ASN A 105 -2.64 16.09 4.16
N SER A 106 -2.00 16.08 2.99
CA SER A 106 -2.66 16.35 1.72
C SER A 106 -3.28 15.06 1.15
N PRO A 107 -4.19 15.16 0.15
CA PRO A 107 -4.69 13.99 -0.56
C PRO A 107 -3.61 13.07 -1.11
N ARG A 108 -2.42 13.60 -1.45
CA ARG A 108 -1.28 12.84 -1.97
C ARG A 108 -0.80 11.74 -1.01
N THR A 109 -1.03 11.92 0.29
CA THR A 109 -0.62 10.96 1.32
C THR A 109 -1.26 9.57 1.13
N ILE A 110 -2.42 9.47 0.46
CA ILE A 110 -3.05 8.16 0.17
C ILE A 110 -2.27 7.32 -0.86
N LEU A 111 -1.31 7.93 -1.57
CA LEU A 111 -0.47 7.29 -2.58
C LEU A 111 0.97 7.04 -2.07
N HIS A 112 1.19 7.18 -0.75
CA HIS A 112 2.48 6.93 -0.10
C HIS A 112 2.46 5.57 0.60
N PRO A 113 3.60 4.86 0.68
CA PRO A 113 3.65 3.51 1.27
C PRO A 113 3.59 3.50 2.82
N SER A 114 3.44 4.65 3.47
CA SER A 114 3.39 4.74 4.94
C SER A 114 1.98 4.53 5.47
N ASN A 115 1.84 3.74 6.54
CA ASN A 115 0.57 3.53 7.27
C ASN A 115 0.76 3.67 8.79
N ASN A 116 1.55 4.65 9.23
CA ASN A 116 1.69 4.93 10.66
C ASN A 116 0.47 5.71 11.18
N ALA A 117 0.32 5.75 12.51
CA ALA A 117 -0.73 6.51 13.15
C ALA A 117 -0.59 8.01 12.82
N GLY A 118 -1.53 8.55 12.06
CA GLY A 118 -1.52 9.95 11.60
C GLY A 118 -1.03 10.14 10.17
N ASP A 119 -0.50 9.10 9.51
CA ASP A 119 -0.08 9.14 8.10
C ASP A 119 -1.27 8.80 7.18
N CYS A 120 -2.33 9.59 7.25
CA CYS A 120 -3.51 9.44 6.40
C CYS A 120 -4.04 10.80 5.95
N TRP A 121 -4.86 10.83 4.90
CA TRP A 121 -5.55 12.05 4.47
C TRP A 121 -6.94 12.16 5.13
N PRO A 122 -7.13 13.04 6.13
CA PRO A 122 -8.44 13.28 6.71
C PRO A 122 -9.24 14.27 5.85
N PHE A 123 -10.53 14.01 5.67
CA PHE A 123 -11.45 14.94 5.00
C PHE A 123 -12.74 15.16 5.81
N HIS A 124 -13.46 16.23 5.46
CA HIS A 124 -14.70 16.59 6.13
C HIS A 124 -15.86 15.66 5.77
N GLY A 125 -16.59 15.20 6.79
CA GLY A 125 -17.79 14.37 6.62
C GLY A 125 -17.46 12.89 6.44
N SER A 126 -18.47 12.12 6.01
CA SER A 126 -18.38 10.67 5.79
C SER A 126 -18.40 10.28 4.31
N SER A 127 -18.31 11.26 3.42
CA SER A 127 -18.37 11.06 1.97
C SER A 127 -17.38 12.00 1.30
N GLY A 128 -16.56 11.41 0.42
CA GLY A 128 -15.51 12.11 -0.29
C GLY A 128 -15.15 11.34 -1.56
N GLN A 129 -14.40 11.99 -2.42
CA GLN A 129 -13.95 11.51 -3.71
C GLN A 129 -12.52 12.00 -3.94
N VAL A 130 -11.75 11.20 -4.66
CA VAL A 130 -10.41 11.54 -5.10
C VAL A 130 -10.20 10.91 -6.47
N VAL A 131 -9.55 11.65 -7.35
CA VAL A 131 -9.22 11.20 -8.69
C VAL A 131 -7.72 11.00 -8.74
N ILE A 132 -7.33 9.76 -9.07
CA ILE A 132 -5.94 9.32 -9.13
C ILE A 132 -5.64 9.02 -10.60
N ARG A 133 -4.58 9.63 -11.12
CA ARG A 133 -3.98 9.22 -12.39
C ARG A 133 -2.92 8.17 -12.07
N LEU A 134 -3.03 7.01 -12.70
CA LEU A 134 -2.07 5.92 -12.56
C LEU A 134 -0.76 6.26 -13.29
N SER A 135 0.32 5.59 -12.93
CA SER A 135 1.63 5.73 -13.61
C SER A 135 1.57 5.31 -15.08
N ASP A 136 0.74 4.31 -15.39
CA ASP A 136 0.65 3.68 -16.71
C ASP A 136 -0.81 3.38 -17.10
N PRO A 137 -1.12 3.33 -18.40
CA PRO A 137 -2.40 2.83 -18.88
C PRO A 137 -2.49 1.31 -18.66
N ILE A 138 -3.35 0.88 -17.74
CA ILE A 138 -3.50 -0.53 -17.38
C ILE A 138 -4.95 -1.00 -17.40
N LEU A 139 -5.11 -2.33 -17.43
CA LEU A 139 -6.36 -2.98 -17.04
C LEU A 139 -6.33 -3.23 -15.53
N ILE A 140 -7.29 -2.65 -14.81
CA ILE A 140 -7.32 -2.74 -13.34
C ILE A 140 -7.93 -4.08 -12.94
N ASN A 141 -7.10 -4.95 -12.35
CA ASN A 141 -7.54 -6.27 -11.88
C ASN A 141 -8.05 -6.23 -10.44
N ALA A 142 -7.51 -5.35 -9.61
CA ALA A 142 -7.90 -5.19 -8.22
C ALA A 142 -7.52 -3.81 -7.70
N VAL A 143 -8.15 -3.40 -6.61
CA VAL A 143 -7.72 -2.25 -5.79
C VAL A 143 -7.43 -2.72 -4.38
N SER A 144 -6.46 -2.10 -3.72
CA SER A 144 -6.19 -2.34 -2.30
C SER A 144 -6.54 -1.10 -1.51
N LEU A 145 -7.19 -1.28 -0.36
CA LEU A 145 -7.44 -0.21 0.61
C LEU A 145 -6.82 -0.64 1.93
N GLU A 146 -6.00 0.25 2.50
CA GLU A 146 -5.35 0.04 3.78
C GLU A 146 -5.82 1.08 4.79
N HIS A 147 -5.97 0.63 6.04
CA HIS A 147 -6.18 1.51 7.18
C HIS A 147 -5.27 1.06 8.34
N LEU A 148 -5.01 1.96 9.29
CA LEU A 148 -4.24 1.64 10.49
C LEU A 148 -4.83 0.41 11.21
N PRO A 149 -4.03 -0.62 11.53
CA PRO A 149 -4.49 -1.77 12.31
C PRO A 149 -5.11 -1.34 13.64
N ARG A 150 -6.23 -1.97 14.03
CA ARG A 150 -6.96 -1.62 15.28
C ARG A 150 -6.06 -1.66 16.52
N VAL A 151 -5.09 -2.58 16.56
CA VAL A 151 -4.13 -2.73 17.67
C VAL A 151 -3.22 -1.50 17.85
N LEU A 152 -3.09 -0.65 16.82
CA LEU A 152 -2.29 0.59 16.87
C LEU A 152 -3.16 1.85 17.08
N ALA A 153 -4.49 1.72 17.14
CA ALA A 153 -5.38 2.85 17.37
C ALA A 153 -5.32 3.29 18.84
N ARG A 154 -5.01 4.57 19.11
CA ARG A 154 -4.85 5.12 20.48
C ARG A 154 -6.03 4.86 21.42
N THR A 155 -7.25 4.86 20.90
CA THR A 155 -8.48 4.64 21.67
C THR A 155 -9.09 3.26 21.42
N GLY A 156 -8.42 2.40 20.65
CA GLY A 156 -8.97 1.14 20.14
C GLY A 156 -10.13 1.32 19.13
N ARG A 157 -10.46 2.56 18.77
CA ARG A 157 -11.52 2.92 17.82
C ARG A 157 -10.92 3.26 16.46
N SER A 158 -11.53 2.75 15.40
CA SER A 158 -11.16 3.03 14.01
C SER A 158 -12.35 3.57 13.23
N ASP A 159 -13.25 4.30 13.91
CA ASP A 159 -14.53 4.77 13.37
C ASP A 159 -14.38 5.72 12.17
N SER A 160 -13.17 6.26 11.95
CA SER A 160 -12.82 7.07 10.79
C SER A 160 -12.46 6.27 9.55
N ALA A 161 -12.34 4.94 9.66
CA ALA A 161 -12.04 4.10 8.52
C ALA A 161 -13.14 4.23 7.46
N PRO A 162 -12.78 4.26 6.17
CA PRO A 162 -13.78 4.19 5.11
C PRO A 162 -14.58 2.90 5.27
N LYS A 163 -15.86 2.94 4.92
CA LYS A 163 -16.75 1.78 4.94
C LYS A 163 -17.12 1.39 3.52
N ASP A 164 -18.14 2.01 2.95
CA ASP A 164 -18.61 1.73 1.60
C ASP A 164 -17.90 2.65 0.61
N PHE A 165 -17.37 2.10 -0.47
CA PHE A 165 -16.65 2.86 -1.49
C PHE A 165 -16.89 2.31 -2.89
N LEU A 166 -16.84 3.21 -3.87
CA LEU A 166 -17.10 2.95 -5.28
C LEU A 166 -15.83 3.26 -6.09
N ILE A 167 -15.40 2.33 -6.92
CA ILE A 167 -14.31 2.54 -7.88
C ILE A 167 -14.90 2.80 -9.25
N LYS A 168 -14.47 3.92 -9.85
CA LYS A 168 -14.79 4.28 -11.23
C LYS A 168 -13.49 4.40 -12.02
N GLY A 169 -13.51 3.94 -13.27
CA GLY A 169 -12.49 4.27 -14.23
C GLY A 169 -12.96 5.42 -15.12
N LEU A 170 -12.09 6.39 -15.33
CA LEU A 170 -12.39 7.61 -16.09
C LEU A 170 -11.65 7.57 -17.42
N ALA A 171 -12.30 8.01 -18.50
CA ALA A 171 -11.65 8.09 -19.81
C ALA A 171 -10.71 9.31 -19.92
N SER A 172 -10.94 10.36 -19.13
CA SER A 172 -10.12 11.57 -19.08
C SER A 172 -10.26 12.30 -17.75
N GLU A 173 -9.42 13.31 -17.50
CA GLU A 173 -9.47 14.11 -16.27
C GLU A 173 -10.78 14.92 -16.13
N VAL A 174 -11.49 15.19 -17.24
CA VAL A 174 -12.76 15.94 -17.25
C VAL A 174 -13.99 15.05 -17.19
N ASP A 175 -13.82 13.73 -17.31
CA ASP A 175 -14.91 12.77 -17.19
C ASP A 175 -15.44 12.70 -15.75
N GLU A 176 -16.70 13.10 -15.56
CA GLU A 176 -17.35 13.10 -14.25
C GLU A 176 -18.16 11.83 -13.98
N GLU A 177 -18.62 11.16 -15.04
CA GLU A 177 -19.50 10.00 -14.92
C GLU A 177 -18.69 8.74 -14.69
N GLY A 178 -17.69 8.49 -15.56
CA GLY A 178 -16.87 7.29 -15.54
C GLY A 178 -17.64 5.98 -15.69
N VAL A 179 -16.89 4.88 -15.69
CA VAL A 179 -17.44 3.52 -15.68
C VAL A 179 -17.25 2.91 -14.29
N ILE A 180 -18.33 2.39 -13.70
CA ILE A 180 -18.26 1.71 -12.40
C ILE A 180 -17.52 0.38 -12.57
N LEU A 181 -16.37 0.27 -11.92
CA LEU A 181 -15.55 -0.94 -11.90
C LEU A 181 -15.93 -1.87 -10.75
N GLY A 182 -16.41 -1.31 -9.63
CA GLY A 182 -16.87 -2.08 -8.49
C GLY A 182 -17.36 -1.23 -7.34
N ASN A 183 -18.23 -1.83 -6.52
CA ASN A 183 -18.70 -1.29 -5.25
C ASN A 183 -18.31 -2.27 -4.15
N PHE A 184 -17.66 -1.78 -3.11
CA PHE A 184 -17.03 -2.59 -2.09
C PHE A 184 -17.26 -2.00 -0.70
N THR A 185 -17.07 -2.83 0.32
CA THR A 185 -17.15 -2.43 1.72
C THR A 185 -15.88 -2.87 2.43
N TYR A 186 -15.20 -1.91 3.07
CA TYR A 186 -14.07 -2.18 3.94
C TYR A 186 -14.52 -2.72 5.28
N ASN A 187 -13.99 -3.88 5.64
CA ASN A 187 -14.29 -4.54 6.90
C ASN A 187 -13.33 -4.05 7.98
N ILE A 188 -13.78 -3.15 8.84
CA ILE A 188 -12.98 -2.60 9.96
C ILE A 188 -12.46 -3.66 10.94
N ASP A 189 -13.12 -4.82 11.03
CA ASP A 189 -12.72 -5.95 11.89
C ASP A 189 -11.92 -7.01 11.12
N GLY A 190 -11.65 -6.78 9.83
CA GLY A 190 -10.79 -7.60 8.99
C GLY A 190 -9.31 -7.23 9.04
N PRO A 191 -8.50 -7.74 8.09
CA PRO A 191 -7.10 -7.35 7.94
C PRO A 191 -6.94 -5.85 7.65
N SER A 192 -5.81 -5.25 8.05
CA SER A 192 -5.55 -3.82 7.85
C SER A 192 -5.53 -3.42 6.37
N ILE A 193 -4.95 -4.27 5.53
CA ILE A 193 -4.96 -4.16 4.07
C ILE A 193 -5.98 -5.14 3.48
N GLN A 194 -6.87 -4.63 2.63
CA GLN A 194 -7.90 -5.43 1.98
C GLN A 194 -7.85 -5.18 0.48
N THR A 195 -7.74 -6.26 -0.29
CA THR A 195 -7.66 -6.22 -1.76
C THR A 195 -8.98 -6.69 -2.35
N TYR A 196 -9.53 -5.89 -3.26
CA TYR A 196 -10.84 -6.08 -3.87
C TYR A 196 -10.68 -6.35 -5.36
N PRO A 197 -11.04 -7.56 -5.84
CA PRO A 197 -10.93 -7.90 -7.24
C PRO A 197 -12.00 -7.16 -8.07
N ILE A 198 -11.58 -6.59 -9.19
CA ILE A 198 -12.45 -5.99 -10.20
C ILE A 198 -12.72 -7.04 -11.27
N LYS A 199 -13.99 -7.27 -11.58
CA LYS A 199 -14.38 -8.23 -12.62
C LYS A 199 -13.93 -7.69 -13.97
N ALA A 200 -13.06 -8.43 -14.65
CA ALA A 200 -12.54 -8.13 -15.99
C ALA A 200 -13.68 -7.99 -17.01
N SER A 201 -14.26 -6.79 -17.09
CA SER A 201 -15.39 -6.49 -17.98
C SER A 201 -15.23 -5.15 -18.70
N TYR A 202 -14.24 -4.35 -18.29
CA TYR A 202 -14.05 -3.00 -18.80
C TYR A 202 -12.63 -2.83 -19.32
N LEU A 203 -12.44 -3.12 -20.61
CA LEU A 203 -11.43 -2.42 -21.38
C LEU A 203 -11.85 -0.96 -21.37
N ILE A 204 -11.28 -0.14 -20.50
CA ILE A 204 -11.33 1.30 -20.73
C ILE A 204 -10.25 1.54 -21.78
N PRO A 205 -10.60 1.83 -23.04
CA PRO A 205 -9.59 2.26 -23.99
C PRO A 205 -9.02 3.57 -23.45
N VAL A 206 -7.89 3.49 -22.77
CA VAL A 206 -7.06 4.66 -22.50
C VAL A 206 -6.54 5.05 -23.87
N PHE A 207 -7.22 6.00 -24.51
CA PHE A 207 -6.68 6.67 -25.69
C PHE A 207 -5.44 7.42 -25.22
N LEU A 208 -4.27 6.83 -25.43
CA LEU A 208 -3.02 7.55 -25.43
C LEU A 208 -3.09 8.60 -26.55
N PRO A 209 -2.68 9.86 -26.30
CA PRO A 209 -2.52 10.86 -27.36
C PRO A 209 -1.43 10.48 -28.36
#